data_AF-A0A7S3BWC3-F1
#
_entry.id   AF-A0A7S3BWC3-F1
#
_cell.length_a   1.000
_cell.length_b   1.000
_cell.length_c   1.000
_cell.angle_alpha   90.00
_cell.angle_beta   90.00
_cell.angle_gamma   90.00
#
_symmetry.space_group_name_H-M   'P 1'
#
loop_
_entity.id
_entity.type
_entity.pdbx_description
1 polymer ?
#
loop_
_entity_poly.entity_id
_entity_poly.type
_entity_poly.pdbx_seq_one_letter_code
_entity_poly.pdbx_strand_id
1 'polypeptide(L)'
;MSLMSPRSNLTRLLERTLGGSSETLQAEHSAATDLLVQADAENKLRHKKMYLVLDLDETLVYTRRMQPGDALKGHKIVVQGKAFDVVLRPGLLQFLKVATNHFIVYMYTMGDEEYTNAVLAIIDVERRLFTGGILCWRPSESRLLKDLSRVVCDKRMALIVDDTIDVWQDDLANLFLIRRFVGDASDDGLQRLSWQLQHVHQAYFARVGKFSLDDAVYEPPDVREVLQSIRGSLLQGCHLALTGVVPDQSEDTLDQQPLCVLLKLYGAQLTLDITEATHLVARKKDGWTKSTKIRRALQRCQEDAKLHAVWDHWLLDSIVTWELQPERVYAIPDPSVDEAADAPSSSLAAVNSAFVSEGLGGRLSEIIGGQGALGVLPTRKRARDPALAEQQVPSKESVATKARMSVAQYLKQKETGVVGMAPRDCAGNANEVSMLDQDDSVSGED
;
A
#
# COMPACT_ATOMS: atom_id res chain seq x y z
N MET A 1 -16.97 17.74 -8.66
CA MET A 1 -17.82 16.55 -8.44
C MET A 1 -17.63 16.11 -7.00
N SER A 2 -18.70 15.71 -6.29
CA SER A 2 -18.57 15.31 -4.89
C SER A 2 -17.71 14.03 -4.77
N LEU A 3 -16.71 14.05 -3.89
CA LEU A 3 -15.83 12.92 -3.58
C LEU A 3 -16.52 11.98 -2.59
N MET A 4 -17.56 11.28 -3.05
CA MET A 4 -18.17 10.19 -2.28
C MET A 4 -17.21 9.02 -2.15
N SER A 5 -17.09 8.47 -0.94
CA SER A 5 -16.27 7.28 -0.72
C SER A 5 -16.80 6.10 -1.54
N PRO A 6 -15.93 5.18 -1.99
CA PRO A 6 -16.34 3.96 -2.70
C PRO A 6 -17.41 3.17 -1.95
N ARG A 7 -17.28 3.03 -0.62
CA ARG A 7 -18.26 2.34 0.22
C ARG A 7 -19.61 3.06 0.26
N SER A 8 -19.62 4.38 0.42
CA SER A 8 -20.88 5.15 0.38
C SER A 8 -21.58 5.05 -0.98
N ASN A 9 -20.83 5.01 -2.08
CA ASN A 9 -21.40 4.77 -3.41
C ASN A 9 -21.99 3.36 -3.52
N LEU A 10 -21.30 2.35 -2.99
CA LEU A 10 -21.79 0.98 -2.95
C LEU A 10 -23.07 0.88 -2.12
N THR A 11 -23.10 1.43 -0.90
CA THR A 11 -24.29 1.42 -0.05
C THR A 11 -25.49 2.02 -0.76
N ARG A 12 -25.34 3.21 -1.38
CA ARG A 12 -26.43 3.84 -2.14
C ARG A 12 -26.90 3.00 -3.33
N LEU A 13 -25.99 2.29 -4.00
CA LEU A 13 -26.35 1.39 -5.09
C LEU A 13 -27.16 0.21 -4.57
N LEU A 14 -26.75 -0.39 -3.45
CA LEU A 14 -27.46 -1.50 -2.81
C LEU A 14 -28.85 -1.07 -2.32
N GLU A 15 -28.97 0.07 -1.64
CA GLU A 15 -30.26 0.60 -1.15
C GLU A 15 -31.25 0.79 -2.30
N ARG A 16 -30.77 1.30 -3.45
CA ARG A 16 -31.59 1.47 -4.66
C ARG A 16 -31.97 0.14 -5.32
N THR A 17 -31.15 -0.89 -5.19
CA THR A 17 -31.31 -2.16 -5.91
C THR A 17 -32.16 -3.15 -5.11
N LEU A 18 -31.93 -3.25 -3.81
CA LEU A 18 -32.63 -4.16 -2.89
C LEU A 18 -33.96 -3.57 -2.40
N GLY A 19 -34.08 -2.23 -2.37
CA GLY A 19 -35.26 -1.52 -1.88
C GLY A 19 -35.35 -1.53 -0.35
N GLY A 20 -35.29 -0.37 0.28
CA GLY A 20 -35.25 -0.24 1.75
C GLY A 20 -34.00 0.51 2.22
N SER A 21 -34.01 1.00 3.46
CA SER A 21 -32.84 1.68 4.04
C SER A 21 -31.80 0.65 4.54
N SER A 22 -30.53 1.04 4.59
CA SER A 22 -29.44 0.18 5.11
C SER A 22 -29.69 -0.35 6.54
N GLU A 23 -30.56 0.28 7.32
CA GLU A 23 -30.93 -0.17 8.68
C GLU A 23 -31.96 -1.30 8.67
N THR A 24 -32.83 -1.36 7.66
CA THR A 24 -33.89 -2.39 7.59
C THR A 24 -33.38 -3.69 6.96
N LEU A 25 -32.36 -3.61 6.09
CA LEU A 25 -31.79 -4.72 5.33
C LEU A 25 -30.30 -4.92 5.62
N GLN A 26 -29.88 -4.74 6.88
CA GLN A 26 -28.46 -4.74 7.24
C GLN A 26 -27.76 -6.07 6.90
N ALA A 27 -28.44 -7.20 7.11
CA ALA A 27 -27.90 -8.52 6.81
C ALA A 27 -27.73 -8.75 5.30
N GLU A 28 -28.73 -8.38 4.50
CA GLU A 28 -28.69 -8.48 3.03
C GLU A 28 -27.64 -7.55 2.43
N HIS A 29 -27.52 -6.33 2.97
CA HIS A 29 -26.48 -5.38 2.57
C HIS A 29 -25.07 -5.90 2.86
N SER A 30 -24.88 -6.52 4.03
CA SER A 30 -23.60 -7.14 4.39
C SER A 30 -23.27 -8.29 3.43
N ALA A 31 -24.20 -9.23 3.24
CA ALA A 31 -24.02 -10.37 2.35
C ALA A 31 -23.74 -9.94 0.90
N ALA A 32 -24.46 -8.93 0.39
CA ALA A 32 -24.22 -8.39 -0.94
C ALA A 32 -22.85 -7.71 -1.05
N THR A 33 -22.41 -7.00 0.01
CA THR A 33 -21.08 -6.39 0.06
C THR A 33 -19.99 -7.46 0.02
N ASP A 34 -20.13 -8.53 0.81
CA ASP A 34 -19.15 -9.61 0.85
C ASP A 34 -19.01 -10.31 -0.50
N LEU A 35 -20.13 -10.58 -1.19
CA LEU A 35 -20.11 -11.16 -2.53
C LEU A 35 -19.45 -10.23 -3.56
N LEU A 36 -19.68 -8.92 -3.47
CA LEU A 36 -19.05 -7.94 -4.36
C LEU A 36 -17.56 -7.79 -4.10
N VAL A 37 -17.14 -7.81 -2.83
CA VAL A 37 -15.73 -7.80 -2.43
C VAL A 37 -15.04 -9.06 -2.96
N GLN A 38 -15.67 -10.23 -2.81
CA GLN A 38 -15.14 -11.49 -3.34
C GLN A 38 -14.97 -11.44 -4.87
N ALA A 39 -16.03 -11.05 -5.60
CA ALA A 39 -16.00 -10.96 -7.06
C ALA A 39 -14.99 -9.91 -7.56
N ASP A 40 -14.85 -8.79 -6.85
CA ASP A 40 -13.85 -7.78 -7.19
C ASP A 40 -12.43 -8.30 -6.96
N ALA A 41 -12.19 -9.02 -5.86
CA ALA A 41 -10.91 -9.65 -5.55
C ALA A 41 -10.52 -10.70 -6.61
N GLU A 42 -11.46 -11.58 -6.99
CA GLU A 42 -11.28 -12.56 -8.08
C GLU A 42 -10.86 -11.87 -9.38
N ASN A 43 -11.55 -10.79 -9.74
CA ASN A 43 -11.22 -9.99 -10.90
C ASN A 43 -9.81 -9.38 -10.80
N LYS A 44 -9.41 -8.86 -9.63
CA LYS A 44 -8.06 -8.30 -9.47
C LYS A 44 -6.98 -9.37 -9.60
N LEU A 45 -7.17 -10.55 -9.04
CA LEU A 45 -6.23 -11.66 -9.20
C LEU A 45 -6.07 -12.06 -10.66
N ARG A 46 -7.17 -12.19 -11.42
CA ARG A 46 -7.12 -12.51 -12.87
C ARG A 46 -6.28 -11.50 -13.66
N HIS A 47 -6.26 -10.23 -13.23
CA HIS A 47 -5.48 -9.17 -13.84
C HIS A 47 -4.13 -8.90 -13.15
N LYS A 48 -3.71 -9.76 -12.22
CA LYS A 48 -2.50 -9.59 -11.41
C LYS A 48 -2.41 -8.24 -10.70
N LYS A 49 -3.53 -7.77 -10.14
CA LYS A 49 -3.61 -6.54 -9.36
C LYS A 49 -3.92 -6.78 -7.88
N MET A 50 -3.46 -5.86 -7.04
CA MET A 50 -3.76 -5.78 -5.61
C MET A 50 -4.36 -4.40 -5.27
N TYR A 51 -4.79 -4.19 -4.04
CA TYR A 51 -5.26 -2.88 -3.58
C TYR A 51 -4.12 -2.12 -2.90
N LEU A 52 -3.96 -0.84 -3.22
CA LEU A 52 -2.97 0.04 -2.60
C LEU A 52 -3.68 1.28 -2.05
N VAL A 53 -3.69 1.42 -0.73
CA VAL A 53 -4.29 2.55 -0.01
C VAL A 53 -3.17 3.49 0.38
N LEU A 54 -3.18 4.69 -0.18
CA LEU A 54 -2.15 5.71 0.05
C LEU A 54 -2.71 6.84 0.89
N ASP A 55 -2.02 7.17 1.98
CA ASP A 55 -2.18 8.46 2.63
C ASP A 55 -1.66 9.62 1.75
N LEU A 56 -2.02 10.86 2.11
CA LEU A 56 -1.65 12.05 1.36
C LEU A 56 -0.58 12.90 2.08
N ASP A 57 -0.91 13.41 3.26
CA ASP A 57 -0.15 14.44 3.96
C ASP A 57 1.04 13.83 4.68
N GLU A 58 2.23 14.39 4.45
CA GLU A 58 3.49 13.84 4.95
C GLU A 58 3.80 12.42 4.42
N THR A 59 2.98 11.89 3.51
CA THR A 59 3.21 10.63 2.78
C THR A 59 3.58 10.91 1.32
N LEU A 60 2.70 11.58 0.56
CA LEU A 60 2.88 11.91 -0.86
C LEU A 60 3.20 13.40 -1.07
N VAL A 61 2.71 14.27 -0.20
CA VAL A 61 2.91 15.73 -0.29
C VAL A 61 3.21 16.30 1.09
N TYR A 62 3.91 17.43 1.13
CA TYR A 62 4.09 18.22 2.33
C TYR A 62 3.40 19.57 2.13
N THR A 63 2.39 19.85 2.95
CA THR A 63 1.58 21.07 2.85
C THR A 63 1.87 21.98 4.03
N ARG A 64 2.26 23.22 3.76
CA ARG A 64 2.45 24.25 4.79
C ARG A 64 1.56 25.46 4.53
N ARG A 65 1.01 26.04 5.59
CA ARG A 65 0.30 27.33 5.48
C ARG A 65 1.29 28.43 5.16
N MET A 66 0.97 29.26 4.18
CA MET A 66 1.81 30.39 3.78
C MET A 66 1.52 31.62 4.65
N GLN A 67 2.58 32.34 5.00
CA GLN A 67 2.52 33.70 5.56
C GLN A 67 2.82 34.75 4.49
N PRO A 68 2.40 36.02 4.69
CA PRO A 68 2.78 37.11 3.79
C PRO A 68 4.30 37.22 3.67
N GLY A 69 4.82 37.19 2.44
CA GLY A 69 6.26 37.25 2.16
C GLY A 69 6.95 35.89 2.00
N ASP A 70 6.27 34.78 2.30
CA ASP A 70 6.83 33.45 2.06
C ASP A 70 7.12 33.21 0.57
N ALA A 71 8.33 32.72 0.28
CA ALA A 71 8.65 32.17 -1.03
C ALA A 71 7.86 30.89 -1.28
N LEU A 72 7.34 30.71 -2.50
CA LEU A 72 6.66 29.48 -2.91
C LEU A 72 7.72 28.42 -3.27
N LYS A 73 7.66 27.23 -2.64
CA LYS A 73 8.57 26.12 -2.94
C LYS A 73 7.98 25.11 -3.93
N GLY A 74 6.68 24.82 -3.80
CA GLY A 74 5.95 23.89 -4.66
C GLY A 74 4.79 24.59 -5.34
N HIS A 75 3.57 24.15 -5.04
CA HIS A 75 2.35 24.60 -5.66
C HIS A 75 1.47 25.36 -4.68
N LYS A 76 1.01 26.55 -5.09
CA LYS A 76 0.10 27.34 -4.28
C LYS A 76 -1.32 26.82 -4.44
N ILE A 77 -1.97 26.48 -3.33
CA ILE A 77 -3.42 26.24 -3.26
C ILE A 77 -4.07 27.22 -2.29
N VAL A 78 -5.38 27.41 -2.44
CA VAL A 78 -6.19 28.18 -1.50
C VAL A 78 -7.31 27.29 -1.00
N VAL A 79 -7.41 27.13 0.32
CA VAL A 79 -8.41 26.31 0.99
C VAL A 79 -9.00 27.13 2.13
N GLN A 80 -10.33 27.27 2.16
CA GLN A 80 -11.04 28.08 3.16
C GLN A 80 -10.47 29.50 3.29
N GLY A 81 -10.13 30.12 2.15
CA GLY A 81 -9.55 31.47 2.07
C GLY A 81 -8.10 31.60 2.56
N LYS A 82 -7.43 30.50 2.92
CA LYS A 82 -6.03 30.49 3.37
C LYS A 82 -5.14 29.92 2.28
N ALA A 83 -4.00 30.56 2.04
CA ALA A 83 -3.00 30.08 1.09
C ALA A 83 -2.10 29.01 1.73
N PHE A 84 -1.85 27.94 0.99
CA PHE A 84 -0.92 26.87 1.34
C PHE A 84 0.07 26.62 0.20
N ASP A 85 1.27 26.22 0.56
CA ASP A 85 2.33 25.75 -0.33
C ASP A 85 2.40 24.22 -0.21
N VAL A 86 2.15 23.53 -1.32
CA VAL A 86 2.14 22.07 -1.44
C VAL A 86 3.40 21.63 -2.18
N VAL A 87 4.32 21.02 -1.45
CA VAL A 87 5.53 20.41 -2.02
C VAL A 87 5.21 18.95 -2.33
N LEU A 88 5.44 18.54 -3.58
CA LEU A 88 5.27 17.13 -3.96
C LEU A 88 6.50 16.34 -3.53
N ARG A 89 6.29 15.13 -3.02
CA ARG A 89 7.40 14.22 -2.72
C ARG A 89 8.16 13.86 -4.01
N PRO A 90 9.49 13.88 -4.03
CA PRO A 90 10.27 13.56 -5.22
C PRO A 90 9.82 12.24 -5.86
N GLY A 91 9.58 12.27 -7.18
CA GLY A 91 9.12 11.11 -7.94
C GLY A 91 7.61 10.79 -7.90
N LEU A 92 6.79 11.57 -7.18
CA LEU A 92 5.35 11.28 -6.96
C LEU A 92 4.56 10.90 -8.23
N LEU A 93 4.63 11.72 -9.28
CA LEU A 93 3.84 11.47 -10.49
C LEU A 93 4.27 10.19 -11.21
N GLN A 94 5.57 9.86 -11.17
CA GLN A 94 6.09 8.64 -11.76
C GLN A 94 5.69 7.42 -10.90
N PHE A 95 5.81 7.54 -9.58
CA PHE A 95 5.35 6.55 -8.62
C PHE A 95 3.88 6.16 -8.87
N LEU A 96 2.97 7.14 -8.91
CA LEU A 96 1.54 6.88 -9.13
C LEU A 96 1.27 6.19 -10.47
N LYS A 97 1.90 6.67 -11.56
CA LYS A 97 1.75 6.06 -12.89
C LYS A 97 2.18 4.59 -12.89
N VAL A 98 3.33 4.27 -12.30
CA VAL A 98 3.83 2.89 -12.22
C VAL A 98 2.93 2.04 -11.33
N ALA A 99 2.51 2.56 -10.18
CA ALA A 99 1.64 1.85 -9.24
C ALA A 99 0.34 1.38 -9.90
N THR A 100 -0.30 2.19 -10.75
CA THR A 100 -1.55 1.81 -11.43
C THR A 100 -1.45 0.57 -12.34
N ASN A 101 -0.25 0.16 -12.73
CA ASN A 101 -0.05 -1.07 -13.51
C ASN A 101 -0.28 -2.33 -12.67
N HIS A 102 0.04 -2.27 -11.38
CA HIS A 102 0.03 -3.42 -10.45
C HIS A 102 -1.04 -3.30 -9.37
N PHE A 103 -1.58 -2.10 -9.16
CA PHE A 103 -2.48 -1.81 -8.06
C PHE A 103 -3.74 -1.08 -8.52
N ILE A 104 -4.81 -1.31 -7.77
CA ILE A 104 -5.97 -0.43 -7.69
C ILE A 104 -5.68 0.57 -6.58
N VAL A 105 -5.42 1.82 -6.97
CA VAL A 105 -4.89 2.83 -6.05
C VAL A 105 -6.03 3.63 -5.43
N TYR A 106 -6.08 3.68 -4.10
CA TYR A 106 -6.97 4.53 -3.32
C TYR A 106 -6.17 5.66 -2.68
N MET A 107 -6.75 6.84 -2.57
CA MET A 107 -6.28 7.87 -1.65
C MET A 107 -7.11 7.79 -0.36
N TYR A 108 -6.48 7.79 0.80
CA TYR A 108 -7.15 7.88 2.10
C TYR A 108 -6.46 8.94 2.97
N THR A 109 -7.00 10.16 2.97
CA THR A 109 -6.51 11.31 3.74
C THR A 109 -7.50 11.74 4.82
N MET A 110 -6.96 12.33 5.90
CA MET A 110 -7.73 13.04 6.93
C MET A 110 -8.03 14.50 6.57
N GLY A 111 -7.55 14.96 5.41
CA GLY A 111 -7.91 16.23 4.80
C GLY A 111 -9.38 16.28 4.40
N ASP A 112 -9.95 17.49 4.37
CA ASP A 112 -11.33 17.69 3.91
C ASP A 112 -11.43 17.66 2.38
N GLU A 113 -12.67 17.71 1.88
CA GLU A 113 -12.95 17.62 0.44
C GLU A 113 -12.39 18.80 -0.37
N GLU A 114 -12.36 20.01 0.20
CA GLU A 114 -11.84 21.21 -0.49
C GLU A 114 -10.33 21.10 -0.68
N TYR A 115 -9.61 20.77 0.40
CA TYR A 115 -8.17 20.52 0.37
C TYR A 115 -7.83 19.38 -0.59
N THR A 116 -8.52 18.25 -0.47
CA THR A 116 -8.26 17.06 -1.29
C THR A 116 -8.44 17.36 -2.77
N ASN A 117 -9.50 18.08 -3.15
CA ASN A 117 -9.71 18.48 -4.54
C ASN A 117 -8.63 19.45 -5.06
N ALA A 118 -8.17 20.37 -4.22
CA ALA A 118 -7.10 21.30 -4.59
C ALA A 118 -5.77 20.56 -4.86
N VAL A 119 -5.42 19.57 -4.04
CA VAL A 119 -4.21 18.75 -4.27
C VAL A 119 -4.37 17.84 -5.50
N LEU A 120 -5.54 17.24 -5.70
CA LEU A 120 -5.81 16.42 -6.90
C LEU A 120 -5.74 17.22 -8.19
N ALA A 121 -6.08 18.51 -8.17
CA ALA A 121 -5.89 19.41 -9.31
C ALA A 121 -4.40 19.63 -9.67
N ILE A 122 -3.47 19.18 -8.83
CA ILE A 122 -2.02 19.19 -9.08
C ILE A 122 -1.56 17.78 -9.47
N ILE A 123 -1.91 16.77 -8.68
CA ILE A 123 -1.28 15.44 -8.79
C ILE A 123 -2.02 14.44 -9.68
N ASP A 124 -3.33 14.64 -9.92
CA ASP A 124 -4.17 13.75 -10.75
C ASP A 124 -5.22 14.56 -11.52
N VAL A 125 -4.74 15.48 -12.37
CA VAL A 125 -5.56 16.42 -13.15
C VAL A 125 -6.65 15.70 -13.97
N GLU A 126 -6.30 14.57 -14.57
CA GLU A 126 -7.20 13.76 -15.42
C GLU A 126 -8.08 12.79 -14.63
N ARG A 127 -7.91 12.70 -13.29
CA ARG A 127 -8.66 11.81 -12.39
C ARG A 127 -8.57 10.33 -12.79
N ARG A 128 -7.36 9.88 -13.10
CA ARG A 128 -7.08 8.51 -13.60
C ARG A 128 -6.10 7.72 -12.75
N LEU A 129 -5.45 8.35 -11.78
CA LEU A 129 -4.41 7.69 -10.99
C LEU A 129 -4.98 6.97 -9.77
N PHE A 130 -5.95 7.59 -9.09
CA PHE A 130 -6.64 6.96 -7.94
C PHE A 130 -7.82 6.10 -8.38
N THR A 131 -7.51 5.02 -9.11
CA THR A 131 -8.49 4.15 -9.79
C THR A 131 -9.48 3.45 -8.86
N GLY A 132 -9.12 3.27 -7.57
CA GLY A 132 -10.01 2.70 -6.55
C GLY A 132 -10.95 3.73 -5.92
N GLY A 133 -10.54 5.00 -5.93
CA GLY A 133 -11.31 6.12 -5.40
C GLY A 133 -10.57 6.91 -4.33
N ILE A 134 -11.26 7.89 -3.78
CA ILE A 134 -10.71 8.86 -2.82
C ILE A 134 -11.58 8.85 -1.57
N LEU A 135 -10.92 8.73 -0.43
CA LEU A 135 -11.49 8.81 0.90
C LEU A 135 -10.86 10.05 1.57
N CYS A 136 -11.66 11.10 1.70
CA CYS A 136 -11.32 12.29 2.48
C CYS A 136 -12.23 12.37 3.71
N TRP A 137 -11.78 13.08 4.73
CA TRP A 137 -12.55 13.22 5.97
C TRP A 137 -13.86 13.98 5.74
N ARG A 138 -14.90 13.56 6.45
CA ARG A 138 -16.20 14.24 6.54
C ARG A 138 -16.60 14.45 8.00
N PRO A 139 -17.45 15.46 8.31
CA PRO A 139 -17.86 15.75 9.69
C PRO A 139 -18.51 14.57 10.44
N SER A 140 -19.13 13.62 9.72
CA SER A 140 -19.73 12.42 10.30
C SER A 140 -18.75 11.29 10.59
N GLU A 141 -17.46 11.46 10.28
CA GLU A 141 -16.44 10.42 10.33
C GLU A 141 -15.37 10.75 11.39
N SER A 142 -14.75 9.69 11.92
CA SER A 142 -13.62 9.84 12.84
C SER A 142 -12.50 10.63 12.17
N ARG A 143 -11.93 11.59 12.91
CA ARG A 143 -10.70 12.29 12.53
C ARG A 143 -9.45 11.68 13.19
N LEU A 144 -9.60 10.57 13.90
CA LEU A 144 -8.54 9.95 14.69
C LEU A 144 -8.06 8.63 14.11
N LEU A 145 -8.94 7.89 13.43
CA LEU A 145 -8.68 6.53 12.98
C LEU A 145 -9.02 6.36 11.50
N LYS A 146 -8.26 5.48 10.87
CA LYS A 146 -8.48 4.92 9.54
C LYS A 146 -8.62 3.41 9.68
N ASP A 147 -9.40 2.84 8.79
CA ASP A 147 -9.60 1.41 8.73
C ASP A 147 -9.93 0.97 7.30
N LEU A 148 -9.57 -0.25 6.96
CA LEU A 148 -9.84 -0.84 5.66
C LEU A 148 -11.33 -1.14 5.46
N SER A 149 -12.17 -1.08 6.49
CA SER A 149 -13.61 -1.30 6.33
C SER A 149 -14.24 -0.24 5.43
N ARG A 150 -13.67 0.97 5.36
CA ARG A 150 -14.12 2.04 4.46
C ARG A 150 -13.71 1.84 3.00
N VAL A 151 -12.76 0.96 2.74
CA VAL A 151 -12.33 0.58 1.40
C VAL A 151 -13.11 -0.66 0.96
N VAL A 152 -13.61 -0.66 -0.27
CA VAL A 152 -14.27 -1.85 -0.83
C VAL A 152 -13.17 -2.76 -1.38
N CYS A 153 -12.62 -3.62 -0.52
CA CYS A 153 -11.52 -4.52 -0.85
C CYS A 153 -11.49 -5.77 0.04
N ASP A 154 -10.86 -6.84 -0.46
CA ASP A 154 -10.43 -7.95 0.38
C ASP A 154 -9.12 -7.57 1.10
N LYS A 155 -9.12 -7.59 2.44
CA LYS A 155 -7.95 -7.20 3.25
C LYS A 155 -6.73 -8.09 2.99
N ARG A 156 -6.92 -9.33 2.54
CA ARG A 156 -5.83 -10.26 2.15
C ARG A 156 -5.06 -9.77 0.93
N MET A 157 -5.59 -8.80 0.19
CA MET A 157 -5.00 -8.22 -1.02
C MET A 157 -4.66 -6.73 -0.87
N ALA A 158 -4.86 -6.15 0.31
CA ALA A 158 -4.73 -4.70 0.53
C ALA A 158 -3.41 -4.33 1.19
N LEU A 159 -2.72 -3.35 0.61
CA LEU A 159 -1.53 -2.71 1.17
C LEU A 159 -1.85 -1.28 1.57
N ILE A 160 -1.42 -0.87 2.76
CA ILE A 160 -1.59 0.49 3.28
C ILE A 160 -0.23 1.17 3.29
N VAL A 161 -0.13 2.40 2.80
CA VAL A 161 1.07 3.23 2.92
C VAL A 161 0.68 4.50 3.66
N ASP A 162 1.29 4.70 4.81
CA ASP A 162 1.03 5.84 5.70
C ASP A 162 2.29 6.13 6.53
N ASP A 163 2.54 7.39 6.85
CA ASP A 163 3.63 7.78 7.75
C ASP A 163 3.25 7.57 9.23
N THR A 164 1.95 7.44 9.51
CA THR A 164 1.41 7.43 10.87
C THR A 164 0.86 6.06 11.24
N ILE A 165 1.45 5.46 12.28
CA ILE A 165 1.08 4.12 12.77
C ILE A 165 -0.27 4.15 13.49
N ASP A 166 -0.46 5.13 14.38
CA ASP A 166 -1.54 5.13 15.37
C ASP A 166 -2.95 5.23 14.77
N VAL A 167 -3.06 5.68 13.52
CA VAL A 167 -4.35 5.79 12.83
C VAL A 167 -4.85 4.44 12.29
N TRP A 168 -4.01 3.40 12.19
CA TRP A 168 -4.33 2.11 11.55
C TRP A 168 -4.41 0.93 12.54
N GLN A 169 -4.93 1.16 13.74
CA GLN A 169 -4.87 0.21 14.87
C GLN A 169 -5.37 -1.21 14.51
N ASP A 170 -6.43 -1.31 13.71
CA ASP A 170 -7.06 -2.58 13.33
C ASP A 170 -6.42 -3.26 12.10
N ASP A 171 -5.53 -2.57 11.38
CA ASP A 171 -5.00 -3.00 10.09
C ASP A 171 -3.46 -2.92 9.99
N LEU A 172 -2.75 -2.90 11.13
CA LEU A 172 -1.29 -2.80 11.20
C LEU A 172 -0.53 -3.88 10.44
N ALA A 173 -1.11 -5.08 10.32
CA ALA A 173 -0.53 -6.18 9.55
C ALA A 173 -0.43 -5.87 8.04
N ASN A 174 -1.22 -4.92 7.54
CA ASN A 174 -1.23 -4.46 6.16
C ASN A 174 -0.36 -3.21 5.92
N LEU A 175 0.20 -2.61 6.99
CA LEU A 175 0.86 -1.30 6.96
C LEU A 175 2.29 -1.36 6.39
N PHE A 176 2.57 -0.50 5.42
CA PHE A 176 3.89 -0.05 5.00
C PHE A 176 4.11 1.32 5.63
N LEU A 177 4.89 1.31 6.71
CA LEU A 177 5.36 2.56 7.28
C LEU A 177 6.33 3.20 6.29
N ILE A 178 6.06 4.45 5.91
CA ILE A 178 6.98 5.25 5.12
C ILE A 178 7.51 6.41 5.97
N ARG A 179 8.74 6.86 5.69
CA ARG A 179 9.29 8.05 6.34
C ARG A 179 8.38 9.24 6.06
N ARG A 180 8.08 9.98 7.13
CA ARG A 180 7.42 11.28 7.08
C ARG A 180 8.13 12.23 6.13
N PHE A 181 7.39 12.74 5.15
CA PHE A 181 7.87 13.68 4.16
C PHE A 181 7.69 15.12 4.67
N VAL A 182 8.81 15.83 4.79
CA VAL A 182 8.87 17.19 5.33
C VAL A 182 9.22 18.25 4.27
N GLY A 183 9.06 17.93 2.99
CA GLY A 183 9.33 18.85 1.89
C GLY A 183 10.78 18.87 1.40
N ASP A 184 11.59 17.87 1.75
CA ASP A 184 12.97 17.77 1.29
C ASP A 184 13.05 17.33 -0.19
N ALA A 185 13.84 18.05 -0.98
CA ALA A 185 14.09 17.72 -2.37
C ALA A 185 14.98 16.48 -2.55
N SER A 186 15.75 16.09 -1.52
CA SER A 186 16.62 14.90 -1.55
C SER A 186 15.94 13.61 -1.05
N ASP A 187 14.65 13.67 -0.68
CA ASP A 187 13.92 12.50 -0.20
C ASP A 187 13.86 11.37 -1.25
N ASP A 188 14.17 10.14 -0.82
CA ASP A 188 14.21 8.91 -1.61
C ASP A 188 13.02 7.97 -1.34
N GLY A 189 12.06 8.39 -0.52
CA GLY A 189 11.07 7.49 0.09
C GLY A 189 10.16 6.80 -0.92
N LEU A 190 9.72 7.51 -1.96
CA LEU A 190 8.87 6.91 -3.01
C LEU A 190 9.64 5.96 -3.93
N GLN A 191 10.94 6.19 -4.13
CA GLN A 191 11.78 5.26 -4.89
C GLN A 191 11.93 3.94 -4.14
N ARG A 192 12.24 4.00 -2.85
CA ARG A 192 12.32 2.82 -1.98
C ARG A 192 10.98 2.10 -1.89
N LEU A 193 9.90 2.83 -1.65
CA LEU A 193 8.55 2.28 -1.59
C LEU A 193 8.18 1.56 -2.90
N SER A 194 8.52 2.14 -4.06
CA SER A 194 8.28 1.49 -5.37
C SER A 194 8.90 0.10 -5.43
N TRP A 195 10.16 -0.02 -4.99
CA TRP A 195 10.87 -1.30 -4.97
C TRP A 195 10.23 -2.29 -4.00
N GLN A 196 9.91 -1.85 -2.77
CA GLN A 196 9.27 -2.70 -1.76
C GLN A 196 7.90 -3.21 -2.24
N LEU A 197 7.06 -2.33 -2.80
CA LEU A 197 5.74 -2.71 -3.34
C LEU A 197 5.87 -3.71 -4.49
N GLN A 198 6.84 -3.53 -5.39
CA GLN A 198 7.10 -4.48 -6.48
C GLN A 198 7.55 -5.85 -5.96
N HIS A 199 8.43 -5.89 -4.95
CA HIS A 199 8.88 -7.12 -4.32
C HIS A 199 7.71 -7.87 -3.66
N VAL A 200 6.87 -7.17 -2.89
CA VAL A 200 5.69 -7.78 -2.25
C VAL A 200 4.68 -8.27 -3.28
N HIS A 201 4.42 -7.50 -4.34
CA HIS A 201 3.53 -7.92 -5.43
C HIS A 201 4.03 -9.23 -6.08
N GLN A 202 5.32 -9.31 -6.42
CA GLN A 202 5.91 -10.52 -6.98
C GLN A 202 5.81 -11.72 -6.04
N ALA A 203 6.13 -11.52 -4.75
CA ALA A 203 6.05 -12.57 -3.74
C ALA A 203 4.60 -13.03 -3.47
N TYR A 204 3.63 -12.12 -3.59
CA TYR A 204 2.21 -12.42 -3.48
C TYR A 204 1.75 -13.30 -4.66
N PHE A 205 2.02 -12.87 -5.90
CA PHE A 205 1.59 -13.62 -7.08
C PHE A 205 2.37 -14.92 -7.32
N ALA A 206 3.57 -15.06 -6.79
CA ALA A 206 4.27 -16.35 -6.73
C ALA A 206 3.51 -17.38 -5.88
N ARG A 207 2.76 -16.94 -4.86
CA ARG A 207 1.88 -17.81 -4.07
C ARG A 207 0.58 -18.11 -4.79
N VAL A 208 0.01 -17.16 -5.53
CA VAL A 208 -1.23 -17.34 -6.32
C VAL A 208 -1.14 -18.56 -7.26
N GLY A 209 0.03 -18.83 -7.87
CA GLY A 209 0.22 -19.99 -8.74
C GLY A 209 -0.02 -21.36 -8.07
N LYS A 210 -0.17 -21.41 -6.74
CA LYS A 210 -0.53 -22.62 -5.98
C LYS A 210 -2.04 -22.82 -5.84
N PHE A 211 -2.86 -21.90 -6.33
CA PHE A 211 -4.31 -21.90 -6.19
C PHE A 211 -4.96 -21.79 -7.57
N SER A 212 -6.08 -22.49 -7.80
CA SER A 212 -6.87 -22.29 -9.01
C SER A 212 -7.98 -21.28 -8.74
N LEU A 213 -8.13 -20.31 -9.64
CA LEU A 213 -9.26 -19.37 -9.60
C LEU A 213 -10.60 -20.03 -9.98
N ASP A 214 -10.54 -21.29 -10.41
CA ASP A 214 -11.70 -22.09 -10.80
C ASP A 214 -12.01 -23.18 -9.75
N ASP A 215 -11.32 -23.17 -8.60
CA ASP A 215 -11.64 -24.04 -7.48
C ASP A 215 -13.01 -23.67 -6.88
N ALA A 216 -13.71 -24.67 -6.33
CA ALA A 216 -15.03 -24.48 -5.73
C ALA A 216 -15.02 -23.54 -4.51
N VAL A 217 -13.85 -23.32 -3.90
CA VAL A 217 -13.64 -22.42 -2.77
C VAL A 217 -12.58 -21.38 -3.17
N TYR A 218 -13.02 -20.13 -3.27
CA TYR A 218 -12.15 -19.00 -3.56
C TYR A 218 -11.42 -18.53 -2.29
N GLU A 219 -10.11 -18.74 -2.23
CA GLU A 219 -9.24 -18.21 -1.16
C GLU A 219 -7.96 -17.56 -1.74
N PRO A 220 -7.90 -16.22 -1.82
CA PRO A 220 -6.67 -15.52 -2.18
C PRO A 220 -5.58 -15.76 -1.13
N PRO A 221 -4.29 -15.75 -1.54
CA PRO A 221 -3.20 -15.64 -0.57
C PRO A 221 -3.37 -14.43 0.33
N ASP A 222 -2.82 -14.51 1.53
CA ASP A 222 -2.85 -13.39 2.48
C ASP A 222 -1.56 -12.55 2.38
N VAL A 223 -1.70 -11.29 1.98
CA VAL A 223 -0.58 -10.36 1.90
C VAL A 223 0.09 -10.12 3.26
N ARG A 224 -0.64 -10.29 4.37
CA ARG A 224 -0.10 -10.16 5.72
C ARG A 224 0.94 -11.25 5.99
N GLU A 225 0.70 -12.46 5.51
CA GLU A 225 1.68 -13.56 5.57
C GLU A 225 2.87 -13.31 4.64
N VAL A 226 2.63 -12.71 3.47
CA VAL A 226 3.72 -12.28 2.57
C VAL A 226 4.62 -11.27 3.27
N LEU A 227 4.04 -10.26 3.92
CA LEU A 227 4.79 -9.27 4.68
C LEU A 227 5.54 -9.91 5.84
N GLN A 228 4.89 -10.80 6.60
CA GLN A 228 5.54 -11.55 7.67
C GLN A 228 6.76 -12.33 7.15
N SER A 229 6.67 -12.96 5.97
CA SER A 229 7.80 -13.69 5.39
C SER A 229 8.95 -12.82 4.92
N ILE A 230 8.69 -11.55 4.56
CA ILE A 230 9.70 -10.64 4.02
C ILE A 230 10.43 -9.88 5.13
N ARG A 231 9.69 -9.38 6.13
CA ARG A 231 10.23 -8.47 7.15
C ARG A 231 9.96 -8.90 8.60
N GLY A 232 9.29 -10.03 8.80
CA GLY A 232 8.84 -10.46 10.12
C GLY A 232 9.94 -10.96 11.06
N SER A 233 11.14 -11.19 10.55
CA SER A 233 12.33 -11.54 11.36
C SER A 233 13.30 -10.37 11.53
N LEU A 234 12.94 -9.15 11.09
CA LEU A 234 13.83 -8.00 11.07
C LEU A 234 14.39 -7.66 12.46
N LEU A 235 13.53 -7.72 13.48
CA LEU A 235 13.85 -7.42 14.88
C LEU A 235 13.94 -8.71 15.72
N GLN A 236 14.13 -9.86 15.07
CA GLN A 236 14.27 -11.12 15.79
C GLN A 236 15.48 -11.09 16.71
N GLY A 237 15.27 -11.40 17.99
CA GLY A 237 16.29 -11.34 19.04
C GLY A 237 16.40 -9.97 19.73
N CYS A 238 15.66 -8.95 19.26
CA CYS A 238 15.58 -7.67 19.93
C CYS A 238 14.54 -7.72 21.07
N HIS A 239 15.01 -7.71 22.31
CA HIS A 239 14.21 -7.33 23.48
C HIS A 239 14.25 -5.81 23.67
N LEU A 240 13.15 -5.13 23.39
CA LEU A 240 13.04 -3.68 23.37
C LEU A 240 12.39 -3.16 24.66
N ALA A 241 13.10 -2.29 25.38
CA ALA A 241 12.55 -1.42 26.39
C ALA A 241 12.32 -0.02 25.80
N LEU A 242 11.10 0.50 25.91
CA LEU A 242 10.75 1.81 25.34
C LEU A 242 10.78 2.90 26.42
N THR A 243 11.15 4.14 26.06
CA THR A 243 10.99 5.30 26.95
C THR A 243 10.61 6.58 26.21
N GLY A 244 9.45 7.16 26.56
CA GLY A 244 8.94 8.38 25.94
C GLY A 244 8.46 8.23 24.48
N VAL A 245 8.58 7.03 23.91
CA VAL A 245 8.12 6.66 22.55
C VAL A 245 6.62 6.38 22.53
N VAL A 246 6.15 5.70 23.58
CA VAL A 246 4.76 5.30 23.81
C VAL A 246 4.14 6.10 24.97
N PRO A 247 2.83 6.47 24.91
CA PRO A 247 2.15 7.27 25.93
C PRO A 247 2.07 6.61 27.31
N ASP A 248 1.80 5.30 27.36
CA ASP A 248 1.74 4.51 28.60
C ASP A 248 2.71 3.32 28.52
N GLN A 249 3.25 2.89 29.65
CA GLN A 249 4.18 1.75 29.77
C GLN A 249 3.77 0.81 30.91
N SER A 250 2.47 0.66 31.14
CA SER A 250 1.94 -0.40 31.98
C SER A 250 1.88 -1.73 31.19
N GLU A 251 2.02 -2.85 31.89
CA GLU A 251 1.94 -4.19 31.26
C GLU A 251 0.61 -4.39 30.53
N ASP A 252 -0.48 -3.86 31.11
CA ASP A 252 -1.83 -3.99 30.59
C ASP A 252 -2.05 -3.26 29.26
N THR A 253 -1.31 -2.18 28.99
CA THR A 253 -1.52 -1.33 27.80
C THR A 253 -0.45 -1.48 26.75
N LEU A 254 0.73 -2.01 27.08
CA LEU A 254 1.84 -2.13 26.13
C LEU A 254 1.44 -2.93 24.88
N ASP A 255 0.70 -4.02 25.08
CA ASP A 255 0.28 -4.93 24.01
C ASP A 255 -0.82 -4.39 23.10
N GLN A 256 -1.51 -3.33 23.53
CA GLN A 256 -2.60 -2.70 22.79
C GLN A 256 -2.11 -1.50 21.97
N GLN A 257 -0.90 -1.02 22.24
CA GLN A 257 -0.40 0.18 21.59
C GLN A 257 0.05 -0.10 20.16
N PRO A 258 -0.38 0.70 19.17
CA PRO A 258 -0.15 0.40 17.76
C PRO A 258 1.32 0.18 17.39
N LEU A 259 2.22 1.03 17.89
CA LEU A 259 3.66 0.82 17.68
C LEU A 259 4.13 -0.52 18.25
N CYS A 260 3.68 -0.91 19.44
CA CYS A 260 4.09 -2.15 20.08
C CYS A 260 3.60 -3.38 19.32
N VAL A 261 2.35 -3.36 18.86
CA VAL A 261 1.79 -4.40 17.97
C VAL A 261 2.61 -4.49 16.69
N LEU A 262 2.93 -3.35 16.07
CA LEU A 262 3.77 -3.31 14.87
C LEU A 262 5.14 -3.94 15.11
N LEU A 263 5.81 -3.62 16.22
CA LEU A 263 7.12 -4.17 16.55
C LEU A 263 7.12 -5.69 16.68
N LYS A 264 6.07 -6.27 17.27
CA LYS A 264 5.90 -7.73 17.35
C LYS A 264 5.74 -8.36 15.98
N LEU A 265 5.04 -7.71 15.05
CA LEU A 265 4.94 -8.18 13.65
C LEU A 265 6.31 -8.25 12.97
N TYR A 266 7.24 -7.37 13.33
CA TYR A 266 8.63 -7.39 12.85
C TYR A 266 9.56 -8.33 13.66
N GLY A 267 9.02 -9.09 14.61
CA GLY A 267 9.75 -10.13 15.35
C GLY A 267 10.37 -9.67 16.67
N ALA A 268 10.09 -8.44 17.12
CA ALA A 268 10.60 -7.93 18.39
C ALA A 268 9.85 -8.52 19.60
N GLN A 269 10.54 -8.59 20.73
CA GLN A 269 9.96 -8.82 22.04
C GLN A 269 10.01 -7.51 22.84
N LEU A 270 8.96 -7.21 23.61
CA LEU A 270 8.89 -6.00 24.41
C LEU A 270 9.08 -6.34 25.89
N THR A 271 9.79 -5.48 26.61
CA THR A 271 9.99 -5.64 28.06
C THR A 271 9.95 -4.29 28.77
N LEU A 272 9.39 -4.29 29.97
CA LEU A 272 9.47 -3.15 30.89
C LEU A 272 10.75 -3.19 31.72
N ASP A 273 11.35 -4.38 31.88
CA ASP A 273 12.58 -4.56 32.62
C ASP A 273 13.79 -4.23 31.74
N ILE A 274 14.49 -3.17 32.11
CA ILE A 274 15.71 -2.77 31.45
C ILE A 274 16.81 -3.82 31.57
N THR A 275 16.78 -4.75 32.53
CA THR A 275 17.82 -5.78 32.71
C THR A 275 17.74 -6.90 31.66
N GLU A 276 16.55 -7.18 31.14
CA GLU A 276 16.33 -8.18 30.09
C GLU A 276 16.41 -7.57 28.68
N ALA A 277 16.41 -6.24 28.58
CA ALA A 277 16.48 -5.53 27.32
C ALA A 277 17.84 -5.70 26.62
N THR A 278 17.79 -5.90 25.31
CA THR A 278 18.92 -5.74 24.38
C THR A 278 19.03 -4.30 23.87
N HIS A 279 17.89 -3.59 23.82
CA HIS A 279 17.84 -2.21 23.35
C HIS A 279 16.94 -1.38 24.27
N LEU A 280 17.46 -0.24 24.73
CA LEU A 280 16.63 0.86 25.20
C LEU A 280 16.38 1.81 24.01
N VAL A 281 15.14 1.93 23.59
CA VAL A 281 14.73 2.87 22.55
C VAL A 281 14.06 4.09 23.20
N ALA A 282 14.66 5.26 23.03
CA ALA A 282 14.20 6.50 23.66
C ALA A 282 13.74 7.54 22.64
N ARG A 283 12.67 8.26 22.97
CA ARG A 283 12.35 9.51 22.27
C ARG A 283 13.10 10.68 22.90
N LYS A 284 13.82 11.45 22.07
CA LYS A 284 14.50 12.67 22.53
C LYS A 284 13.46 13.70 22.99
N LYS A 285 13.57 14.13 24.24
CA LYS A 285 12.77 15.19 24.85
C LYS A 285 13.69 16.17 25.56
N ASP A 286 13.23 17.40 25.76
CA ASP A 286 14.00 18.39 26.52
C ASP A 286 14.28 17.88 27.94
N GLY A 287 15.53 18.02 28.39
CA GLY A 287 15.98 17.50 29.68
C GLY A 287 16.08 15.98 29.75
N TRP A 288 16.18 15.26 28.63
CA TRP A 288 16.35 13.79 28.59
C TRP A 288 17.49 13.28 29.49
N THR A 289 18.55 14.08 29.69
CA THR A 289 19.66 13.76 30.60
C THR A 289 19.23 13.50 32.04
N LYS A 290 18.07 14.03 32.46
CA LYS A 290 17.48 13.81 33.78
C LYS A 290 16.72 12.48 33.89
N SER A 291 16.38 11.84 32.77
CA SER A 291 15.62 10.59 32.74
C SER A 291 16.36 9.46 33.45
N THR A 292 15.77 8.92 34.51
CA THR A 292 16.35 7.80 35.28
C THR A 292 16.51 6.54 34.43
N LYS A 293 15.56 6.25 33.53
CA LYS A 293 15.62 5.06 32.65
C LYS A 293 16.76 5.17 31.63
N ILE A 294 16.96 6.37 31.05
CA ILE A 294 18.08 6.62 30.13
C ILE A 294 19.42 6.55 30.86
N ARG A 295 19.58 7.25 31.99
CA ARG A 295 20.83 7.23 32.78
C ARG A 295 21.22 5.82 33.21
N ARG A 296 20.25 5.03 33.72
CA ARG A 296 20.49 3.63 34.12
C ARG A 296 20.91 2.76 32.93
N ALA A 297 20.30 2.96 31.76
CA ALA A 297 20.69 2.24 30.56
C ALA A 297 22.10 2.61 30.09
N LEU A 298 22.44 3.90 30.06
CA LEU A 298 23.80 4.35 29.69
C LEU A 298 24.86 3.78 30.63
N GLN A 299 24.64 3.81 31.94
CA GLN A 299 25.53 3.17 32.92
C GLN A 299 25.67 1.66 32.63
N ARG A 300 24.56 0.95 32.38
CA ARG A 300 24.62 -0.48 32.03
C ARG A 300 25.35 -0.72 30.71
N CYS A 301 25.24 0.15 29.71
CA CYS A 301 25.98 0.01 28.45
C CYS A 301 27.51 0.03 28.66
N GLN A 302 28.00 0.68 29.72
CA GLN A 302 29.43 0.68 30.07
C GLN A 302 29.88 -0.69 30.64
N GLU A 303 28.97 -1.42 31.29
CA GLU A 303 29.24 -2.71 31.96
C GLU A 303 28.90 -3.92 31.07
N ASP A 304 27.86 -3.79 30.23
CA ASP A 304 27.29 -4.82 29.40
C ASP A 304 27.23 -4.37 27.95
N ALA A 305 28.17 -4.88 27.15
CA ALA A 305 28.27 -4.59 25.73
C ALA A 305 27.08 -5.12 24.89
N LYS A 306 26.14 -5.86 25.49
CA LYS A 306 24.94 -6.37 24.80
C LYS A 306 23.74 -5.43 24.85
N LEU A 307 23.77 -4.39 25.69
CA LEU A 307 22.71 -3.38 25.71
C LEU A 307 23.08 -2.20 24.81
N HIS A 308 22.14 -1.80 23.95
CA HIS A 308 22.25 -0.60 23.15
C HIS A 308 21.22 0.44 23.59
N ALA A 309 21.68 1.65 23.94
CA ALA A 309 20.81 2.79 24.19
C ALA A 309 20.75 3.68 22.94
N VAL A 310 19.60 3.72 22.27
CA VAL A 310 19.43 4.37 20.96
C VAL A 310 18.21 5.30 20.93
N TRP A 311 18.27 6.29 20.06
CA TRP A 311 17.12 7.12 19.73
C TRP A 311 16.09 6.35 18.90
N ASP A 312 14.81 6.73 19.03
CA ASP A 312 13.67 6.12 18.33
C ASP A 312 13.78 6.09 16.79
N HIS A 313 14.62 6.95 16.22
CA HIS A 313 14.90 6.97 14.79
C HIS A 313 15.60 5.69 14.31
N TRP A 314 16.40 5.02 15.14
CA TRP A 314 16.98 3.71 14.81
C TRP A 314 15.91 2.69 14.44
N LEU A 315 14.86 2.66 15.27
CA LEU A 315 13.74 1.75 15.15
C LEU A 315 12.90 2.10 13.92
N LEU A 316 12.58 3.38 13.75
CA LEU A 316 11.77 3.86 12.62
C LEU A 316 12.49 3.65 11.29
N ASP A 317 13.77 4.01 11.18
CA ASP A 317 14.53 3.79 9.95
C ASP A 317 14.70 2.31 9.66
N SER A 318 14.88 1.45 10.68
CA SER A 318 14.92 0.00 10.47
C SER A 318 13.61 -0.53 9.87
N ILE A 319 12.48 -0.12 10.44
CA ILE A 319 11.13 -0.51 9.97
C ILE A 319 10.81 0.06 8.58
N VAL A 320 11.22 1.28 8.27
CA VAL A 320 10.95 1.90 6.95
C VAL A 320 11.83 1.29 5.86
N THR A 321 13.09 0.98 6.19
CA THR A 321 14.05 0.42 5.22
C THR A 321 13.89 -1.09 5.03
N TRP A 322 13.30 -1.79 6.00
CA TRP A 322 13.34 -3.25 6.16
C TRP A 322 14.75 -3.79 6.35
N GLU A 323 15.63 -2.99 6.95
CA GLU A 323 17.03 -3.33 7.23
C GLU A 323 17.40 -2.88 8.64
N LEU A 324 17.97 -3.77 9.45
CA LEU A 324 18.36 -3.44 10.82
C LEU A 324 19.50 -2.42 10.78
N GLN A 325 19.22 -1.21 11.27
CA GLN A 325 20.19 -0.11 11.22
C GLN A 325 21.28 -0.28 12.29
N PRO A 326 22.52 0.17 12.03
CA PRO A 326 23.59 0.09 13.01
C PRO A 326 23.34 1.02 14.20
N GLU A 327 23.25 0.45 15.40
CA GLU A 327 22.87 1.12 16.65
C GLU A 327 23.77 2.32 16.94
N ARG A 328 25.07 2.20 16.64
CA ARG A 328 26.09 3.25 16.86
C ARG A 328 25.73 4.61 16.23
N VAL A 329 25.03 4.61 15.09
CA VAL A 329 24.67 5.85 14.37
C VAL A 329 23.56 6.61 15.12
N TYR A 330 22.80 5.89 15.93
CA TYR A 330 21.63 6.39 16.65
C TYR A 330 21.84 6.38 18.17
N ALA A 331 23.07 6.14 18.63
CA ALA A 331 23.38 6.02 20.05
C ALA A 331 22.98 7.29 20.81
N ILE A 332 22.44 7.10 22.01
CA ILE A 332 22.23 8.20 22.95
C ILE A 332 23.62 8.58 23.49
N PRO A 333 24.05 9.85 23.36
CA PRO A 333 25.36 10.26 23.85
C PRO A 333 25.39 10.15 25.38
N ASP A 334 26.56 9.80 25.93
CA ASP A 334 26.77 9.77 27.36
C ASP A 334 27.18 11.18 27.85
N PRO A 335 26.37 11.88 28.67
CA PRO A 335 26.73 13.21 29.15
C PRO A 335 27.95 13.24 30.08
N SER A 336 28.37 12.07 30.61
CA SER A 336 29.53 11.96 31.49
C SER A 336 30.86 11.82 30.74
N VAL A 337 30.79 11.54 29.44
CA VAL A 337 31.94 11.45 28.55
C VAL A 337 31.95 12.72 27.72
N ASP A 338 32.82 13.67 28.07
CA ASP A 338 33.03 14.93 27.33
C ASP A 338 33.62 14.62 25.93
N GLU A 339 32.79 14.15 25.01
CA GLU A 339 33.03 14.28 23.57
C GLU A 339 31.74 14.78 22.92
N ALA A 340 31.82 16.01 22.42
CA ALA A 340 30.80 16.63 21.58
C ALA A 340 30.65 15.85 20.26
N ALA A 341 29.90 14.76 20.29
CA ALA A 341 29.34 14.17 19.09
C ALA A 341 28.02 14.90 18.80
N ASP A 342 28.05 15.80 17.81
CA ASP A 342 26.88 16.29 17.11
C ASP A 342 26.12 15.09 16.52
N ALA A 343 25.32 14.42 17.34
CA ALA A 343 24.32 13.47 16.88
C ALA A 343 23.27 14.31 16.14
N PRO A 344 23.08 14.09 14.82
CA PRO A 344 22.27 14.97 14.00
C PRO A 344 20.84 15.04 14.54
N SER A 345 20.49 16.19 15.13
CA SER A 345 19.11 16.54 15.49
C SER A 345 18.37 17.03 14.26
N SER A 346 18.23 16.17 13.26
CA SER A 346 17.22 16.19 12.20
C SER A 346 17.65 15.16 11.16
N SER A 347 16.70 14.36 10.70
CA SER A 347 16.86 13.27 9.73
C SER A 347 17.30 13.71 8.31
N LEU A 348 17.71 14.97 8.13
CA LEU A 348 18.17 15.49 6.84
C LEU A 348 19.70 15.43 6.66
N ALA A 349 20.49 15.48 7.75
CA ALA A 349 21.95 15.63 7.64
C ALA A 349 22.74 14.31 7.78
N ALA A 350 22.23 13.35 8.56
CA ALA A 350 22.98 12.14 8.92
C ALA A 350 23.15 11.16 7.75
N VAL A 351 22.06 10.93 7.03
CA VAL A 351 21.97 9.86 6.02
C VAL A 351 22.71 10.25 4.75
N ASN A 352 22.72 11.54 4.39
CA ASN A 352 23.44 12.05 3.22
C ASN A 352 24.97 12.06 3.39
N SER A 353 25.50 12.14 4.61
CA SER A 353 26.96 12.15 4.83
C SER A 353 27.58 10.75 4.75
N ALA A 354 26.86 9.72 5.24
CA ALA A 354 27.33 8.33 5.20
C ALA A 354 27.15 7.66 3.82
N PHE A 355 26.15 8.04 3.03
CA PHE A 355 25.91 7.46 1.71
C PHE A 355 26.89 7.95 0.62
N VAL A 356 27.60 9.06 0.88
CA VAL A 356 28.59 9.62 -0.05
C VAL A 356 29.98 8.99 0.14
N SER A 357 30.28 8.38 1.30
CA SER A 357 31.62 7.86 1.61
C SER A 357 31.85 6.38 1.29
N GLU A 358 30.80 5.57 1.15
CA GLU A 358 30.94 4.15 0.75
C GLU A 358 30.11 3.85 -0.50
N GLY A 359 30.80 3.80 -1.63
CA GLY A 359 30.22 3.68 -2.96
C GLY A 359 29.44 2.39 -3.20
N LEU A 360 28.13 2.54 -3.41
CA LEU A 360 27.28 1.59 -4.13
C LEU A 360 27.01 2.05 -5.58
N GLY A 361 27.96 2.77 -6.18
CA GLY A 361 27.96 3.16 -7.59
C GLY A 361 28.48 2.09 -8.56
N GLY A 362 28.82 0.89 -8.09
CA GLY A 362 29.60 -0.09 -8.87
C GLY A 362 28.93 -1.41 -9.23
N ARG A 363 27.69 -1.70 -8.78
CA ARG A 363 27.07 -3.04 -8.97
C ARG A 363 25.65 -3.05 -9.57
N LEU A 364 25.18 -1.93 -10.10
CA LEU A 364 23.89 -1.84 -10.80
C LEU A 364 24.00 -1.95 -12.33
N SER A 365 25.21 -1.99 -12.89
CA SER A 365 25.44 -2.13 -14.34
C SER A 365 25.49 -3.58 -14.85
N GLU A 366 25.60 -4.59 -13.97
CA GLU A 366 25.76 -6.00 -14.39
C GLU A 366 24.47 -6.84 -14.34
N ILE A 367 23.40 -6.35 -13.70
CA ILE A 367 22.10 -7.08 -13.64
C ILE A 367 21.15 -6.59 -14.75
N ILE A 368 21.40 -5.42 -15.35
CA ILE A 368 20.74 -4.94 -16.58
C ILE A 368 21.61 -5.29 -17.81
N GLY A 369 22.07 -6.54 -17.86
CA GLY A 369 22.82 -7.11 -18.98
C GLY A 369 21.90 -7.84 -19.95
N GLY A 370 21.06 -7.10 -20.67
CA GLY A 370 20.25 -7.61 -21.76
C GLY A 370 20.37 -6.70 -22.97
N GLN A 371 21.42 -6.88 -23.77
CA GLN A 371 21.61 -6.18 -25.03
C GLN A 371 20.46 -6.51 -26.00
N GLY A 372 19.77 -5.46 -26.45
CA GLY A 372 18.77 -5.51 -27.51
C GLY A 372 18.69 -4.14 -28.19
N ALA A 373 19.68 -3.87 -29.05
CA ALA A 373 19.76 -2.84 -30.09
C ALA A 373 18.73 -1.68 -30.07
N LEU A 374 19.19 -0.50 -29.62
CA LEU A 374 18.61 0.79 -30.02
C LEU A 374 19.03 1.08 -31.47
N GLY A 375 18.23 0.59 -32.42
CA GLY A 375 18.27 1.03 -33.81
C GLY A 375 17.49 2.33 -33.99
N VAL A 376 18.19 3.37 -34.47
CA VAL A 376 17.62 4.64 -34.92
C VAL A 376 16.47 4.39 -35.90
N LEU A 377 15.26 4.87 -35.58
CA LEU A 377 14.12 4.86 -36.51
C LEU A 377 14.05 6.19 -37.27
N PRO A 378 13.89 6.18 -38.61
CA PRO A 378 13.84 7.38 -39.43
C PRO A 378 12.45 8.04 -39.40
N THR A 379 12.47 9.37 -39.52
CA THR A 379 11.28 10.21 -39.69
C THR A 379 10.58 9.90 -41.01
N ARG A 380 9.27 9.58 -40.97
CA ARG A 380 8.43 9.55 -42.19
C ARG A 380 7.09 10.23 -41.95
N LYS A 381 6.90 11.34 -42.66
CA LYS A 381 5.63 12.04 -42.90
C LYS A 381 4.56 11.05 -43.38
N ARG A 382 3.37 11.05 -42.76
CA ARG A 382 2.18 10.38 -43.32
C ARG A 382 1.39 11.36 -44.18
N ALA A 383 1.26 11.02 -45.46
CA ALA A 383 0.20 11.51 -46.33
C ALA A 383 -1.13 10.84 -45.92
N ARG A 384 -2.23 11.60 -46.05
CA ARG A 384 -3.60 11.12 -45.89
C ARG A 384 -4.00 10.30 -47.11
N ASP A 385 -4.66 9.16 -46.88
CA ASP A 385 -5.56 8.56 -47.85
C ASP A 385 -6.90 8.22 -47.17
N PRO A 386 -8.07 8.58 -47.74
CA PRO A 386 -9.36 8.49 -47.07
C PRO A 386 -10.18 7.32 -47.62
N ALA A 387 -10.03 6.13 -47.05
CA ALA A 387 -10.99 5.03 -47.23
C ALA A 387 -10.71 3.96 -46.18
N LEU A 388 -11.53 3.91 -45.13
CA LEU A 388 -11.93 2.76 -44.32
C LEU A 388 -12.61 3.31 -43.06
N ALA A 389 -13.90 3.59 -43.23
CA ALA A 389 -14.81 3.98 -42.18
C ALA A 389 -15.37 2.73 -41.45
N GLU A 390 -15.76 2.97 -40.20
CA GLU A 390 -16.70 2.18 -39.38
C GLU A 390 -16.21 0.88 -38.72
N GLN A 391 -15.66 1.03 -37.51
CA GLN A 391 -15.95 0.10 -36.42
C GLN A 391 -16.42 0.90 -35.20
N GLN A 392 -17.65 0.59 -34.76
CA GLN A 392 -18.36 1.24 -33.67
C GLN A 392 -17.63 1.06 -32.32
N VAL A 393 -17.36 2.18 -31.64
CA VAL A 393 -16.98 2.22 -30.23
C VAL A 393 -18.27 2.05 -29.40
N PRO A 394 -18.36 1.09 -28.46
CA PRO A 394 -19.57 0.92 -27.66
C PRO A 394 -19.76 2.12 -26.73
N SER A 395 -21.00 2.62 -26.66
CA SER A 395 -21.39 3.75 -25.81
C SER A 395 -21.20 3.42 -24.33
N LYS A 396 -20.90 4.44 -23.51
CA LYS A 396 -20.66 4.32 -22.05
C LYS A 396 -21.80 3.65 -21.27
N GLU A 397 -23.01 3.52 -21.83
CA GLU A 397 -24.14 2.79 -21.24
C GLU A 397 -24.01 1.26 -21.33
N SER A 398 -23.28 0.73 -22.32
CA SER A 398 -23.15 -0.72 -22.55
C SER A 398 -22.34 -1.42 -21.46
N VAL A 399 -21.35 -0.75 -20.88
CA VAL A 399 -20.46 -1.33 -19.87
C VAL A 399 -21.14 -1.36 -18.48
N ALA A 400 -21.86 -0.29 -18.13
CA ALA A 400 -22.62 -0.21 -16.88
C ALA A 400 -23.80 -1.20 -16.85
N THR A 401 -24.42 -1.46 -18.00
CA THR A 401 -25.51 -2.44 -18.12
C THR A 401 -25.00 -3.87 -17.99
N LYS A 402 -23.80 -4.18 -18.52
CA LYS A 402 -23.16 -5.49 -18.36
C LYS A 402 -22.77 -5.80 -16.91
N ALA A 403 -22.31 -4.81 -16.15
CA ALA A 403 -21.96 -4.99 -14.72
C ALA A 403 -23.20 -5.21 -13.83
N ARG A 404 -24.34 -4.58 -14.15
CA ARG A 404 -25.62 -4.82 -13.44
C ARG A 404 -26.19 -6.21 -13.71
N MET A 405 -25.99 -6.73 -14.91
CA MET A 405 -26.45 -8.08 -15.26
C MET A 405 -25.65 -9.16 -14.53
N SER A 406 -24.34 -9.00 -14.33
CA SER A 406 -23.51 -10.08 -13.73
C SER A 406 -23.81 -10.32 -12.25
N VAL A 407 -24.09 -9.28 -11.46
CA VAL A 407 -24.39 -9.43 -10.02
C VAL A 407 -25.75 -10.09 -9.81
N ALA A 408 -26.77 -9.67 -10.56
CA ALA A 408 -28.09 -10.28 -10.50
C ALA A 408 -28.08 -11.73 -11.01
N GLN A 409 -27.29 -12.03 -12.06
CA GLN A 409 -27.11 -13.38 -12.58
C GLN A 409 -26.34 -14.28 -11.60
N TYR A 410 -25.29 -13.75 -10.96
CA TYR A 410 -24.50 -14.46 -9.96
C TYR A 410 -25.31 -14.80 -8.70
N LEU A 411 -26.10 -13.85 -8.19
CA LEU A 411 -27.02 -14.09 -7.06
C LEU A 411 -28.07 -15.17 -7.42
N LYS A 412 -28.59 -15.13 -8.65
CA LYS A 412 -29.59 -16.10 -9.14
C LYS A 412 -29.00 -17.49 -9.41
N GLN A 413 -27.72 -17.59 -9.79
CA GLN A 413 -26.99 -18.86 -9.93
C GLN A 413 -26.73 -19.52 -8.57
N LYS A 414 -26.50 -18.74 -7.51
CA LYS A 414 -26.31 -19.30 -6.15
C LYS A 414 -27.61 -19.80 -5.51
N GLU A 415 -28.75 -19.16 -5.77
CA GLU A 415 -30.07 -19.60 -5.27
C GLU A 415 -30.55 -20.92 -5.92
N THR A 416 -30.06 -21.26 -7.11
CA THR A 416 -30.54 -22.43 -7.86
C THR A 416 -29.71 -23.69 -7.66
N GLY A 417 -28.57 -23.63 -6.97
CA GLY A 417 -27.77 -24.81 -6.60
C GLY A 417 -27.22 -25.66 -7.77
N VAL A 418 -27.29 -25.16 -9.00
CA VAL A 418 -26.79 -25.88 -10.19
C VAL A 418 -25.42 -25.35 -10.57
N VAL A 419 -24.36 -26.11 -10.23
CA VAL A 419 -23.03 -25.95 -10.83
C VAL A 419 -23.12 -26.51 -12.25
N GLY A 420 -23.21 -25.63 -13.25
CA GLY A 420 -23.36 -26.00 -14.66
C GLY A 420 -22.05 -25.95 -15.43
N MET A 421 -21.60 -27.11 -15.89
CA MET A 421 -20.61 -27.29 -16.97
C MET A 421 -20.96 -26.42 -18.19
N ALA A 422 -19.92 -25.90 -18.86
CA ALA A 422 -20.06 -25.16 -20.11
C ALA A 422 -20.63 -26.05 -21.24
N PRO A 423 -21.49 -25.51 -22.13
CA PRO A 423 -21.94 -26.23 -23.32
C PRO A 423 -20.82 -26.25 -24.38
N ARG A 424 -20.60 -27.42 -24.98
CA ARG A 424 -19.81 -27.57 -26.20
C ARG A 424 -20.67 -27.14 -27.40
N ASP A 425 -20.28 -26.05 -28.04
CA ASP A 425 -20.71 -25.70 -29.39
C ASP A 425 -19.72 -26.31 -30.40
N CYS A 426 -20.19 -27.21 -31.26
CA CYS A 426 -19.67 -27.34 -32.63
C CYS A 426 -20.81 -27.74 -33.56
N ALA A 427 -21.19 -26.76 -34.38
CA ALA A 427 -22.17 -26.83 -35.44
C ALA A 427 -21.80 -27.88 -36.50
N GLY A 428 -22.84 -28.52 -37.03
CA GLY A 428 -22.77 -29.33 -38.23
C GLY A 428 -22.45 -28.47 -39.45
N ASN A 429 -21.62 -29.02 -40.33
CA ASN A 429 -21.41 -28.52 -41.67
C ASN A 429 -21.82 -29.63 -42.64
N ALA A 430 -22.83 -29.36 -43.46
CA ALA A 430 -23.26 -30.23 -44.55
C ALA A 430 -22.80 -29.59 -45.86
N ASN A 431 -22.00 -30.33 -46.65
CA ASN A 431 -22.10 -30.33 -48.11
C ASN A 431 -21.34 -31.50 -48.75
N GLU A 432 -22.12 -32.27 -49.52
CA GLU A 432 -21.87 -32.99 -50.78
C GLU A 432 -20.71 -33.99 -51.02
N VAL A 433 -21.13 -35.26 -51.20
CA VAL A 433 -21.00 -36.17 -52.37
C VAL A 433 -19.62 -36.46 -53.01
N SER A 434 -19.19 -37.74 -52.88
CA SER A 434 -18.78 -38.68 -53.97
C SER A 434 -18.28 -40.00 -53.33
N MET A 435 -18.99 -41.13 -53.47
CA MET A 435 -18.81 -42.24 -54.44
C MET A 435 -17.43 -42.94 -54.47
N LEU A 436 -17.50 -44.28 -54.46
CA LEU A 436 -16.50 -45.36 -54.67
C LEU A 436 -16.06 -46.07 -53.37
N ASP A 437 -16.58 -47.25 -53.02
CA ASP A 437 -16.42 -48.62 -53.57
C ASP A 437 -15.33 -49.44 -52.84
N GLN A 438 -15.68 -50.71 -52.56
CA GLN A 438 -14.83 -51.88 -52.21
C GLN A 438 -14.28 -51.93 -50.77
N ASP A 439 -14.66 -52.89 -49.91
CA ASP A 439 -14.60 -54.37 -49.89
C ASP A 439 -13.59 -54.83 -48.83
N ASP A 440 -13.79 -56.06 -48.33
CA ASP A 440 -12.95 -56.86 -47.41
C ASP A 440 -12.98 -56.49 -45.91
N SER A 441 -13.64 -57.24 -45.02
CA SER A 441 -13.54 -58.66 -44.62
C SER A 441 -12.64 -58.90 -43.40
N VAL A 442 -13.06 -59.87 -42.55
CA VAL A 442 -12.29 -60.63 -41.54
C VAL A 442 -12.35 -60.18 -40.05
N SER A 443 -13.29 -60.84 -39.34
CA SER A 443 -13.22 -61.58 -38.06
C SER A 443 -12.11 -61.40 -36.99
N GLY A 444 -12.54 -61.56 -35.72
CA GLY A 444 -11.77 -62.07 -34.55
C GLY A 444 -12.06 -61.22 -33.31
N GLU A 445 -12.97 -61.59 -32.39
CA GLU A 445 -12.78 -62.50 -31.23
C GLU A 445 -11.43 -62.30 -30.52
N ASP A 446 -11.40 -61.54 -29.43
CA ASP A 446 -11.44 -62.03 -28.03
C ASP A 446 -11.79 -60.90 -27.05
#